data_AF-L1Q732-F1
#
_entry.id   AF-L1Q732-F1
#
_cell.length_a   1.000
_cell.length_b   1.000
_cell.length_c   1.000
_cell.angle_alpha   90.00
_cell.angle_beta   90.00
_cell.angle_gamma   90.00
#
_symmetry.space_group_name_H-M   'P 1'
#
loop_
_entity.id
_entity.type
_entity.pdbx_description
1 polymer ?
#
loop_
_entity_poly.entity_id
_entity_poly.type
_entity_poly.pdbx_seq_one_letter_code
_entity_poly.pdbx_strand_id
1 'polypeptide(L)'
;MKIFIEQISDIFMNTFEELGYDKSAGKVNVSNRPDLCQYQCNGALACAKKYKKAPNAIAQEVVEKLKENEIFSKLEIAGPGFINITLNDEFLVDYVNKMNTDERFGTSQATEIKKIIVDYGGANVAKPLHIGHLRSAIIGESIKRIAKYLGHDVIGDVHLGDWGLQMGMVISEVERRNPSLPYFDESFEGEYPEEAPFTIDELEDIYPYASKLAKSDEAVMKLLKKQQLSFNKVEEGMLHYGSIY
;
A
#
# COMPACT_ATOMS: atom_id res chain seq x y z
N MET A 1 4.75 14.74 16.44
CA MET A 1 5.60 15.91 16.14
C MET A 1 5.27 16.40 14.74
N LYS A 2 5.13 17.71 14.51
CA LYS A 2 4.85 18.24 13.16
C LYS A 2 6.07 18.13 12.27
N ILE A 3 5.90 17.66 11.04
CA ILE A 3 6.98 17.62 10.05
C ILE A 3 7.33 19.03 9.58
N PHE A 4 8.51 19.17 9.01
CA PHE A 4 9.10 20.45 8.64
C PHE A 4 8.14 21.42 7.90
N ILE A 5 7.44 20.93 6.86
CA ILE A 5 6.51 21.75 6.07
C ILE A 5 5.27 22.21 6.85
N GLU A 6 4.84 21.44 7.85
CA GLU A 6 3.71 21.79 8.72
C GLU A 6 4.09 22.91 9.67
N GLN A 7 5.33 22.91 10.19
CA GLN A 7 5.83 23.97 11.06
C GLN A 7 5.90 25.31 10.31
N ILE A 8 6.45 25.32 9.10
CA ILE A 8 6.44 26.55 8.28
C ILE A 8 5.02 26.97 7.91
N SER A 9 4.17 26.00 7.55
CA SER A 9 2.77 26.28 7.21
C SER A 9 2.06 26.93 8.38
N ASP A 10 2.24 26.47 9.61
CA ASP A 10 1.64 27.10 10.80
C ASP A 10 2.06 28.58 10.94
N ILE A 11 3.35 28.88 10.75
CA ILE A 11 3.89 30.25 10.83
C ILE A 11 3.21 31.15 9.80
N PHE A 12 3.14 30.71 8.55
CA PHE A 12 2.48 31.47 7.49
C PHE A 12 0.97 31.57 7.73
N MET A 13 0.29 30.47 8.09
CA MET A 13 -1.14 30.46 8.36
C MET A 13 -1.52 31.43 9.48
N ASN A 14 -0.77 31.44 10.59
CA ASN A 14 -0.97 32.38 11.69
C ASN A 14 -0.68 33.82 11.25
N THR A 15 0.37 34.05 10.44
CA THR A 15 0.69 35.38 9.90
C THR A 15 -0.43 35.92 9.00
N PHE A 16 -0.98 35.08 8.13
CA PHE A 16 -2.12 35.46 7.29
C PHE A 16 -3.34 35.83 8.16
N GLU A 17 -3.63 35.04 9.20
CA GLU A 17 -4.72 35.32 10.14
C GLU A 17 -4.51 36.63 10.91
N GLU A 18 -3.31 36.89 11.43
CA GLU A 18 -2.95 38.14 12.12
C GLU A 18 -3.11 39.38 11.24
N LEU A 19 -2.84 39.25 9.94
CA LEU A 19 -3.01 40.32 8.95
C LEU A 19 -4.46 40.46 8.46
N GLY A 20 -5.40 39.67 9.00
CA GLY A 20 -6.83 39.71 8.66
C GLY A 20 -7.19 38.94 7.38
N TYR A 21 -6.30 38.08 6.89
CA TYR A 21 -6.52 37.22 5.74
C TYR A 21 -7.02 35.83 6.14
N ASP A 22 -7.36 35.02 5.13
CA ASP A 22 -7.80 33.66 5.35
C ASP A 22 -6.63 32.80 5.85
N LYS A 23 -6.78 32.20 7.04
CA LYS A 23 -5.74 31.35 7.64
C LYS A 23 -5.25 30.28 6.68
N SER A 24 -6.15 29.66 5.92
CA SER A 24 -5.81 28.58 4.98
C SER A 24 -4.94 29.03 3.80
N ALA A 25 -4.94 30.33 3.49
CA ALA A 25 -4.11 30.88 2.43
C ALA A 25 -2.61 30.79 2.78
N GLY A 26 -2.25 30.79 4.07
CA GLY A 26 -0.86 30.62 4.50
C GLY A 26 -0.28 29.21 4.30
N LYS A 27 -0.99 28.28 3.65
CA LYS A 27 -0.47 26.93 3.41
C LYS A 27 0.78 26.97 2.52
N VAL A 28 1.84 26.34 2.99
CA VAL A 28 3.13 26.27 2.30
C VAL A 28 3.29 24.92 1.60
N ASN A 29 3.87 24.93 0.41
CA ASN A 29 4.12 23.74 -0.40
C ASN A 29 5.61 23.63 -0.72
N VAL A 30 6.06 22.41 -1.07
CA VAL A 30 7.39 22.21 -1.66
C VAL A 30 7.44 22.95 -3.00
N SER A 31 8.54 23.65 -3.25
CA SER A 31 8.71 24.39 -4.50
C SER A 31 8.79 23.45 -5.70
N ASN A 32 8.07 23.78 -6.78
CA ASN A 32 8.23 23.13 -8.08
C ASN A 32 9.49 23.62 -8.83
N ARG A 33 10.19 24.61 -8.28
CA ARG A 33 11.40 25.23 -8.81
C ARG A 33 12.49 25.23 -7.72
N PRO A 34 13.10 24.06 -7.44
CA PRO A 34 14.09 23.92 -6.38
C PRO A 34 15.35 24.75 -6.64
N ASP A 35 15.57 25.17 -7.89
CA ASP A 35 16.63 26.10 -8.28
C ASP A 35 16.42 27.53 -7.74
N LEU A 36 15.18 27.90 -7.40
CA LEU A 36 14.83 29.24 -6.92
C LEU A 36 14.62 29.30 -5.40
N CYS A 37 14.02 28.26 -4.83
CA CYS A 37 13.73 28.18 -3.40
C CYS A 37 13.33 26.75 -3.00
N GLN A 38 13.35 26.48 -1.69
CA GLN A 38 12.99 25.17 -1.13
C GLN A 38 11.47 25.03 -1.01
N TYR A 39 10.78 26.08 -0.56
CA TYR A 39 9.34 26.09 -0.32
C TYR A 39 8.68 27.34 -0.90
N GLN A 40 7.36 27.28 -1.09
CA GLN A 40 6.60 28.39 -1.65
C GLN A 40 5.21 28.53 -1.00
N CYS A 41 4.80 29.77 -0.73
CA CYS A 41 3.45 30.12 -0.34
C CYS A 41 2.74 30.89 -1.47
N ASN A 42 1.55 30.42 -1.86
CA ASN A 42 0.77 30.99 -2.97
C ASN A 42 -0.50 31.70 -2.49
N GLY A 43 -0.67 31.81 -1.17
CA GLY A 43 -1.87 32.34 -0.53
C GLY A 43 -2.26 33.74 -0.96
N ALA A 44 -1.27 34.60 -1.22
CA ALA A 44 -1.52 35.99 -1.60
C ALA A 44 -2.34 36.09 -2.90
N LEU A 45 -2.13 35.17 -3.85
CA LEU A 45 -2.90 35.08 -5.10
C LEU A 45 -4.36 34.71 -4.84
N ALA A 46 -4.59 33.75 -3.95
CA ALA A 46 -5.93 33.32 -3.57
C ALA A 46 -6.70 34.43 -2.81
N CYS A 47 -5.99 35.21 -1.99
CA CYS A 47 -6.57 36.32 -1.23
C CYS A 47 -6.91 37.54 -2.10
N ALA A 48 -6.20 37.78 -3.21
CA ALA A 48 -6.35 39.00 -4.00
C ALA A 48 -7.79 39.34 -4.39
N LYS A 49 -8.55 38.35 -4.89
CA LYS A 49 -9.95 38.53 -5.30
C LYS A 49 -10.88 38.80 -4.12
N LYS A 50 -10.68 38.08 -3.01
CA LYS A 50 -11.55 38.16 -1.81
C LYS A 50 -11.36 39.48 -1.08
N TYR A 51 -10.12 39.95 -0.95
CA TYR A 51 -9.77 41.15 -0.20
C TYR A 51 -9.59 42.40 -1.08
N LYS A 52 -9.83 42.29 -2.40
CA LYS A 52 -9.70 43.37 -3.39
C LYS A 52 -8.37 44.12 -3.29
N LYS A 53 -7.29 43.38 -3.05
CA LYS A 53 -5.95 43.91 -2.83
C LYS A 53 -4.97 43.22 -3.77
N ALA A 54 -3.99 43.97 -4.29
CA ALA A 54 -3.01 43.41 -5.20
C ALA A 54 -2.24 42.26 -4.51
N PRO A 55 -2.07 41.09 -5.15
CA PRO A 55 -1.43 39.95 -4.50
C PRO A 55 0.01 40.24 -4.07
N ASN A 56 0.74 41.06 -4.84
CA ASN A 56 2.07 41.53 -4.45
C ASN A 56 2.05 42.33 -3.13
N ALA A 57 1.05 43.20 -2.93
CA ALA A 57 0.91 43.95 -1.67
C ALA A 57 0.58 43.04 -0.48
N ILE A 58 -0.26 42.01 -0.66
CA ILE A 58 -0.52 41.00 0.37
C ILE A 58 0.76 40.23 0.70
N ALA A 59 1.50 39.80 -0.32
CA ALA A 59 2.77 39.09 -0.15
C ALA A 59 3.79 39.94 0.61
N GLN A 60 3.87 41.25 0.32
CA GLN A 60 4.77 42.17 1.00
C GLN A 60 4.46 42.30 2.49
N GLU A 61 3.18 42.38 2.86
CA GLU A 61 2.79 42.45 4.28
C GLU A 61 3.16 41.18 5.05
N VAL A 62 2.97 40.01 4.42
CA VAL A 62 3.35 38.73 5.01
C VAL A 62 4.87 38.62 5.16
N VAL A 63 5.62 38.97 4.11
CA VAL A 63 7.10 38.94 4.14
C VAL A 63 7.66 39.91 5.17
N GLU A 64 7.14 41.13 5.26
CA GLU A 64 7.62 42.13 6.23
C GLU A 64 7.36 41.66 7.67
N LYS A 65 6.19 41.08 7.93
CA LYS A 65 5.84 40.53 9.25
C LYS A 65 6.73 39.34 9.66
N LEU A 66 7.25 38.58 8.70
CA LEU A 66 8.10 37.40 8.94
C LEU A 66 9.60 37.67 8.78
N LYS A 67 10.00 38.91 8.49
CA LYS A 67 11.38 39.26 8.13
C LYS A 67 12.41 38.99 9.22
N GLU A 68 12.01 39.08 10.49
CA GLU A 68 12.87 38.83 11.65
C GLU A 68 12.75 37.40 12.18
N ASN A 69 12.04 36.51 11.48
CA ASN A 69 11.90 35.12 11.91
C ASN A 69 13.16 34.32 11.57
N GLU A 70 13.84 33.81 12.61
CA GLU A 70 15.13 33.11 12.53
C GLU A 70 15.12 31.83 11.67
N ILE A 71 13.93 31.27 11.39
CA ILE A 71 13.76 30.06 10.57
C ILE A 71 14.06 30.34 9.10
N PHE A 72 13.85 31.59 8.64
CA PHE A 72 14.00 31.94 7.24
C PHE A 72 15.32 32.67 6.99
N SER A 73 16.17 32.12 6.12
CA SER A 73 17.32 32.86 5.61
C SER A 73 16.90 33.88 4.55
N LYS A 74 15.84 33.56 3.80
CA LYS A 74 15.37 34.40 2.70
C LYS A 74 13.88 34.22 2.43
N LEU A 75 13.16 35.34 2.36
CA LEU A 75 11.80 35.42 1.86
C LEU A 75 11.77 36.37 0.66
N GLU A 76 11.38 35.86 -0.51
CA GLU A 76 11.35 36.63 -1.74
C GLU A 76 9.99 36.59 -2.41
N ILE A 77 9.52 37.76 -2.84
CA ILE A 77 8.30 37.84 -3.64
C ILE A 77 8.67 37.62 -5.10
N ALA A 78 8.11 36.59 -5.71
CA ALA A 78 8.27 36.27 -7.12
C ALA A 78 6.97 36.51 -7.88
N GLY A 79 7.11 37.04 -9.10
CA GLY A 79 6.00 37.25 -10.03
C GLY A 79 4.82 38.03 -9.41
N PRO A 80 3.56 37.58 -9.60
CA PRO A 80 2.37 38.32 -9.17
C PRO A 80 2.12 38.33 -7.66
N GLY A 81 2.86 37.55 -6.87
CA GLY A 81 2.66 37.42 -5.42
C GLY A 81 2.96 36.03 -4.86
N PHE A 82 3.87 35.28 -5.50
CA PHE A 82 4.41 34.05 -4.91
C PHE A 82 5.41 34.43 -3.82
N ILE A 83 5.39 33.77 -2.67
CA ILE A 83 6.41 33.96 -1.64
C ILE A 83 7.33 32.74 -1.68
N ASN A 84 8.53 32.92 -2.19
CA ASN A 84 9.61 31.94 -2.21
C ASN A 84 10.31 31.94 -0.85
N ILE A 85 10.56 30.75 -0.31
CA ILE A 85 11.05 30.54 1.05
C ILE A 85 12.35 29.75 1.00
N THR A 86 13.39 30.32 1.60
CA THR A 86 14.66 29.64 1.88
C THR A 86 14.91 29.69 3.38
N LEU A 87 15.35 28.56 3.91
CA LEU A 87 15.51 28.33 5.34
C LEU A 87 16.91 28.66 5.80
N ASN A 88 17.01 28.96 7.08
CA ASN A 88 18.29 29.11 7.75
C ASN A 88 18.95 27.73 7.96
N ASP A 89 20.23 27.64 7.64
CA ASP A 89 21.02 26.41 7.80
C ASP A 89 21.11 25.99 9.27
N GLU A 90 21.19 26.94 10.20
CA GLU A 90 21.23 26.65 11.64
C GLU A 90 19.97 25.92 12.10
N PHE A 91 18.80 26.34 11.58
CA PHE A 91 17.54 25.66 11.84
C PHE A 91 17.55 24.24 11.27
N LEU A 92 18.05 24.04 10.04
CA LEU A 92 18.13 22.72 9.42
C LEU A 92 19.07 21.78 10.19
N VAL A 93 20.22 22.29 10.64
CA VAL A 93 21.17 21.53 11.46
C VAL A 93 20.54 21.10 12.77
N ASP A 94 19.85 22.00 13.48
CA ASP A 94 19.13 21.66 14.71
C ASP A 94 18.03 20.60 14.46
N TYR A 95 17.28 20.73 13.37
CA TYR A 95 16.26 19.75 12.99
C TYR A 95 16.85 18.36 12.73
N VAL A 96 17.95 18.27 11.98
CA VAL A 96 18.65 17.01 11.70
C VAL A 96 19.27 16.42 12.97
N ASN A 97 19.81 17.25 13.86
CA ASN A 97 20.32 16.79 15.16
C ASN A 97 19.21 16.17 16.01
N LYS A 98 18.02 16.80 16.04
CA LYS A 98 16.84 16.23 16.71
C LYS A 98 16.41 14.90 16.06
N MET A 99 16.46 14.81 14.73
CA MET A 99 16.18 13.58 14.00
C MET A 99 17.13 12.45 14.35
N ASN A 100 18.42 12.73 14.53
CA ASN A 100 19.41 11.73 14.92
C ASN A 100 19.19 11.18 16.33
N THR A 101 18.56 11.96 17.23
CA THR A 101 18.30 11.54 18.62
C THR A 101 16.98 10.81 18.83
N ASP A 102 16.06 10.84 17.86
CA ASP A 102 14.73 10.26 17.96
C ASP A 102 14.54 9.21 16.84
N GLU A 103 14.53 7.93 17.22
CA GLU A 103 14.34 6.80 16.30
C GLU A 103 13.04 6.89 15.48
N ARG A 104 12.06 7.66 15.95
CA ARG A 104 10.74 7.81 15.31
C ARG A 104 10.48 9.23 14.82
N PHE A 105 11.52 10.04 14.71
CA PHE A 105 11.39 11.43 14.32
C PHE A 105 10.59 11.63 13.03
N GLY A 106 9.74 12.66 13.01
CA GLY A 106 8.84 12.93 11.89
C GLY A 106 7.68 11.95 11.76
N THR A 107 7.58 10.97 12.66
CA THR A 107 6.45 10.04 12.75
C THR A 107 5.92 10.05 14.18
N SER A 108 4.70 9.56 14.39
CA SER A 108 4.16 9.39 15.74
C SER A 108 3.38 8.09 15.75
N GLN A 109 3.46 7.37 16.87
CA GLN A 109 2.63 6.18 17.03
C GLN A 109 1.16 6.57 16.98
N ALA A 110 0.33 5.66 16.47
CA ALA A 110 -1.10 5.82 16.50
C ALA A 110 -1.56 6.00 17.94
N THR A 111 -2.33 7.07 18.19
CA THR A 111 -2.96 7.32 19.50
C THR A 111 -4.05 6.30 19.80
N GLU A 112 -4.63 5.71 18.75
CA GLU A 112 -5.61 4.63 18.82
C GLU A 112 -5.08 3.42 18.05
N ILE A 113 -4.79 2.33 18.76
CA ILE A 113 -4.30 1.10 18.15
C ILE A 113 -5.47 0.38 17.50
N LYS A 114 -5.47 0.36 16.16
CA LYS A 114 -6.39 -0.44 15.35
C LYS A 114 -5.82 -1.82 15.06
N LYS A 115 -6.70 -2.82 15.02
CA LYS A 115 -6.44 -4.12 14.40
C LYS A 115 -6.67 -3.98 12.88
N ILE A 116 -5.66 -4.30 12.08
CA ILE A 116 -5.67 -4.16 10.63
C ILE A 116 -5.37 -5.53 10.01
N ILE A 117 -6.24 -5.97 9.10
CA ILE A 117 -5.99 -7.15 8.28
C ILE A 117 -5.60 -6.67 6.88
N VAL A 118 -4.45 -7.13 6.41
CA VAL A 118 -3.97 -6.87 5.05
C VAL A 118 -4.01 -8.20 4.31
N ASP A 119 -4.91 -8.31 3.33
CA ASP A 119 -4.94 -9.42 2.37
C ASP A 119 -4.10 -9.06 1.15
N TYR A 120 -3.10 -9.90 0.83
CA TYR A 120 -2.14 -9.66 -0.23
C TYR A 120 -1.50 -10.94 -0.76
N GLY A 121 -0.93 -10.87 -1.96
CA GLY A 121 -0.28 -12.00 -2.64
C GLY A 121 -1.28 -12.94 -3.32
N GLY A 122 -2.25 -13.47 -2.56
CA GLY A 122 -3.44 -14.23 -2.96
C GLY A 122 -3.39 -14.94 -4.31
N ALA A 123 -2.34 -15.75 -4.54
CA ALA A 123 -2.17 -16.44 -5.82
C ALA A 123 -3.08 -17.66 -5.90
N ASN A 124 -3.45 -18.03 -7.12
CA ASN A 124 -4.19 -19.27 -7.35
C ASN A 124 -3.23 -20.46 -7.34
N VAL A 125 -3.45 -21.42 -6.44
CA VAL A 125 -2.53 -22.55 -6.20
C VAL A 125 -2.36 -23.44 -7.44
N ALA A 126 -3.36 -23.50 -8.30
CA ALA A 126 -3.34 -24.29 -9.52
C ALA A 126 -2.61 -23.59 -10.70
N LYS A 127 -2.03 -22.40 -10.49
CA LYS A 127 -1.34 -21.64 -11.53
C LYS A 127 0.09 -21.29 -11.10
N PRO A 128 1.04 -21.29 -12.04
CA PRO A 128 2.41 -20.87 -11.74
C PRO A 128 2.45 -19.42 -11.27
N LEU A 129 3.33 -19.14 -10.31
CA LEU A 129 3.57 -17.79 -9.84
C LEU A 129 4.33 -16.98 -10.91
N HIS A 130 3.69 -15.95 -11.46
CA HIS A 130 4.34 -14.99 -12.35
C HIS A 130 4.53 -13.62 -11.68
N ILE A 131 5.25 -12.71 -12.36
CA ILE A 131 5.58 -11.35 -11.89
C ILE A 131 4.37 -10.52 -11.44
N GLY A 132 3.17 -10.87 -11.91
CA GLY A 132 1.92 -10.22 -11.51
C GLY A 132 1.61 -10.44 -10.02
N HIS A 133 1.88 -11.62 -9.49
CA HIS A 133 1.66 -11.94 -8.07
C HIS A 133 2.69 -11.22 -7.17
N LEU A 134 3.92 -11.01 -7.68
CA LEU A 134 4.96 -10.29 -6.94
C LEU A 134 4.53 -8.86 -6.60
N ARG A 135 3.79 -8.19 -7.48
CA ARG A 135 3.28 -6.84 -7.23
C ARG A 135 2.37 -6.80 -5.99
N SER A 136 1.40 -7.72 -5.90
CA SER A 136 0.47 -7.78 -4.76
C SER A 136 1.24 -8.12 -3.47
N ALA A 137 2.14 -9.09 -3.55
CA ALA A 137 2.97 -9.52 -2.43
C ALA A 137 3.83 -8.36 -1.86
N ILE A 138 4.56 -7.63 -2.72
CA ILE A 138 5.44 -6.53 -2.28
C ILE A 138 4.65 -5.35 -1.72
N ILE A 139 3.55 -4.96 -2.38
CA ILE A 139 2.74 -3.82 -1.94
C ILE A 139 2.10 -4.13 -0.59
N GLY A 140 1.48 -5.30 -0.44
CA GLY A 140 0.85 -5.71 0.82
C GLY A 140 1.85 -5.84 1.97
N GLU A 141 3.02 -6.44 1.72
CA GLU A 141 4.09 -6.53 2.71
C GLU A 141 4.57 -5.13 3.14
N SER A 142 4.71 -4.20 2.19
CA SER A 142 5.10 -2.81 2.48
C SER A 142 4.06 -2.10 3.34
N ILE A 143 2.77 -2.23 3.01
CA ILE A 143 1.67 -1.65 3.79
C ILE A 143 1.64 -2.25 5.20
N LYS A 144 1.79 -3.57 5.33
CA LYS A 144 1.87 -4.25 6.63
C LYS A 144 3.00 -3.69 7.49
N ARG A 145 4.20 -3.53 6.93
CA ARG A 145 5.36 -2.96 7.64
C ARG A 145 5.15 -1.52 8.07
N ILE A 146 4.60 -0.68 7.18
CA ILE A 146 4.28 0.72 7.50
C ILE A 146 3.26 0.80 8.63
N ALA A 147 2.17 0.04 8.55
CA ALA A 147 1.14 0.04 9.58
C ALA A 147 1.65 -0.48 10.94
N LYS A 148 2.49 -1.54 10.94
CA LYS A 148 3.18 -2.01 12.16
C LYS A 148 4.12 -0.95 12.72
N TYR A 149 4.88 -0.28 11.86
CA TYR A 149 5.79 0.79 12.27
C TYR A 149 5.04 1.94 12.95
N LEU A 150 3.84 2.28 12.47
CA LEU A 150 2.94 3.26 13.09
C LEU A 150 2.30 2.79 14.41
N GLY A 151 2.49 1.52 14.81
CA GLY A 151 2.04 0.98 16.10
C GLY A 151 0.71 0.24 16.07
N HIS A 152 0.20 -0.13 14.88
CA HIS A 152 -1.02 -0.93 14.75
C HIS A 152 -0.78 -2.43 15.01
N ASP A 153 -1.83 -3.14 15.43
CA ASP A 153 -1.86 -4.60 15.44
C ASP A 153 -2.22 -5.08 14.02
N VAL A 154 -1.25 -5.60 13.28
CA VAL A 154 -1.42 -5.92 11.86
C VAL A 154 -1.22 -7.39 11.60
N ILE A 155 -2.25 -8.01 11.04
CA ILE A 155 -2.27 -9.39 10.56
C ILE A 155 -2.15 -9.32 9.04
N GLY A 156 -1.18 -10.06 8.49
CA GLY A 156 -1.10 -10.31 7.06
C GLY A 156 -1.80 -11.63 6.76
N ASP A 157 -2.69 -11.61 5.78
CA ASP A 157 -3.35 -12.81 5.27
C ASP A 157 -3.00 -12.97 3.79
N VAL A 158 -2.80 -14.21 3.37
CA VAL A 158 -2.60 -14.55 1.97
C VAL A 158 -3.78 -15.40 1.57
N HIS A 159 -4.83 -14.74 1.06
CA HIS A 159 -6.03 -15.45 0.66
C HIS A 159 -5.79 -16.24 -0.63
N LEU A 160 -5.43 -17.52 -0.47
CA LEU A 160 -5.08 -18.39 -1.58
C LEU A 160 -6.31 -18.69 -2.45
N GLY A 161 -6.10 -18.75 -3.76
CA GLY A 161 -7.09 -19.27 -4.70
C GLY A 161 -7.02 -20.79 -4.77
N ASP A 162 -7.09 -21.47 -3.64
CA ASP A 162 -7.01 -22.93 -3.47
C ASP A 162 -8.35 -23.64 -3.72
N TRP A 163 -9.47 -22.90 -3.73
CA TRP A 163 -10.78 -23.46 -3.97
C TRP A 163 -11.37 -23.13 -5.35
N GLY A 164 -11.91 -24.15 -6.02
CA GLY A 164 -12.70 -23.96 -7.24
C GLY A 164 -12.46 -25.01 -8.31
N LEU A 165 -12.99 -24.73 -9.50
CA LEU A 165 -12.91 -25.63 -10.65
C LEU A 165 -11.47 -25.95 -11.06
N GLN A 166 -10.54 -25.02 -10.81
CA GLN A 166 -9.12 -25.22 -11.07
C GLN A 166 -8.53 -26.41 -10.31
N MET A 167 -9.01 -26.69 -9.10
CA MET A 167 -8.53 -27.82 -8.30
C MET A 167 -9.06 -29.13 -8.89
N GLY A 168 -10.34 -29.16 -9.27
CA GLY A 168 -10.92 -30.29 -10.00
C GLY A 168 -10.19 -30.58 -11.31
N MET A 169 -9.79 -29.54 -12.06
CA MET A 169 -9.00 -29.68 -13.29
C MET A 169 -7.66 -30.38 -13.04
N VAL A 170 -6.93 -29.96 -12.00
CA VAL A 170 -5.63 -30.56 -11.65
C VAL A 170 -5.83 -32.01 -11.19
N ILE A 171 -6.75 -32.27 -10.25
CA ILE A 171 -7.02 -33.62 -9.72
C ILE A 171 -7.40 -34.59 -10.85
N SER A 172 -8.31 -34.19 -11.73
CA SER A 172 -8.77 -35.03 -12.84
C SER A 172 -7.65 -35.39 -13.81
N GLU A 173 -6.75 -34.45 -14.08
CA GLU A 173 -5.65 -34.71 -15.00
C GLU A 173 -4.55 -35.55 -14.34
N VAL A 174 -4.31 -35.39 -13.02
CA VAL A 174 -3.43 -36.29 -12.24
C VAL A 174 -3.99 -37.71 -12.24
N GLU A 175 -5.30 -37.90 -12.01
CA GLU A 175 -5.98 -39.20 -12.10
C GLU A 175 -5.83 -39.82 -13.49
N ARG A 176 -6.03 -39.02 -14.54
CA ARG A 176 -5.93 -39.50 -15.92
C ARG A 176 -4.51 -39.94 -16.29
N ARG A 177 -3.49 -39.23 -15.79
CA ARG A 177 -2.08 -39.55 -16.03
C ARG A 177 -1.64 -40.77 -15.23
N ASN A 178 -2.07 -40.86 -13.97
CA ASN A 178 -1.64 -41.88 -13.02
C ASN A 178 -2.84 -42.45 -12.23
N PRO A 179 -3.71 -43.27 -12.86
CA PRO A 179 -4.93 -43.77 -12.23
C PRO A 179 -4.69 -44.77 -11.11
N SER A 180 -3.48 -45.34 -11.03
CA SER A 180 -3.08 -46.29 -9.97
C SER A 180 -2.60 -45.60 -8.69
N LEU A 181 -2.61 -44.26 -8.64
CA LEU A 181 -2.23 -43.56 -7.42
C LEU A 181 -3.22 -43.89 -6.29
N PRO A 182 -2.72 -44.04 -5.05
CA PRO A 182 -3.56 -44.43 -3.91
C PRO A 182 -4.69 -43.43 -3.63
N TYR A 183 -4.55 -42.17 -4.05
CA TYR A 183 -5.57 -41.13 -3.90
C TYR A 183 -6.88 -41.42 -4.64
N PHE A 184 -6.85 -42.30 -5.65
CA PHE A 184 -8.00 -42.64 -6.49
C PHE A 184 -8.54 -44.05 -6.22
N ASP A 185 -7.94 -44.77 -5.26
CA ASP A 185 -8.41 -46.07 -4.81
C ASP A 185 -9.20 -45.91 -3.50
N GLU A 186 -10.53 -46.02 -3.57
CA GLU A 186 -11.41 -45.93 -2.40
C GLU A 186 -11.15 -47.04 -1.36
N SER A 187 -10.45 -48.12 -1.74
CA SER A 187 -10.10 -49.24 -0.87
C SER A 187 -8.69 -49.14 -0.27
N PHE A 188 -7.97 -48.05 -0.52
CA PHE A 188 -6.64 -47.85 0.01
C PHE A 188 -6.67 -47.58 1.52
N GLU A 189 -6.06 -48.47 2.31
CA GLU A 189 -5.97 -48.38 3.78
C GLU A 189 -4.55 -48.03 4.29
N GLY A 190 -3.62 -47.75 3.38
CA GLY A 190 -2.23 -47.41 3.71
C GLY A 190 -2.01 -45.93 4.03
N GLU A 191 -0.75 -45.57 4.29
CA GLU A 191 -0.36 -44.17 4.41
C GLU A 191 -0.24 -43.53 3.02
N TYR A 192 -0.80 -42.33 2.87
CA TYR A 192 -0.65 -41.55 1.64
C TYR A 192 0.77 -40.99 1.54
N PRO A 193 1.34 -40.89 0.32
CA PRO A 193 2.64 -40.24 0.13
C PRO A 193 2.64 -38.80 0.66
N GLU A 194 3.71 -38.42 1.38
CA GLU A 194 3.89 -37.07 1.92
C GLU A 194 4.20 -36.03 0.82
N GLU A 195 4.84 -36.46 -0.26
CA GLU A 195 5.16 -35.60 -1.40
C GLU A 195 4.06 -35.68 -2.47
N ALA A 196 3.83 -34.56 -3.14
CA ALA A 196 2.89 -34.49 -4.25
C ALA A 196 3.34 -35.42 -5.40
N PRO A 197 2.41 -36.09 -6.11
CA PRO A 197 2.74 -37.00 -7.20
C PRO A 197 3.17 -36.29 -8.50
N PHE A 198 3.47 -35.00 -8.42
CA PHE A 198 3.93 -34.15 -9.51
C PHE A 198 4.79 -33.00 -8.95
N THR A 199 5.66 -32.49 -9.80
CA THR A 199 6.50 -31.31 -9.56
C THR A 199 5.78 -30.01 -9.94
N ILE A 200 6.32 -28.86 -9.51
CA ILE A 200 5.82 -27.54 -9.94
C ILE A 200 5.89 -27.38 -11.46
N ASP A 201 6.95 -27.90 -12.09
CA ASP A 201 7.13 -27.82 -13.54
C ASP A 201 6.07 -28.65 -14.28
N GLU A 202 5.70 -29.82 -13.75
CA GLU A 202 4.61 -30.64 -14.30
C GLU A 202 3.25 -29.97 -14.13
N LEU A 203 3.05 -29.18 -13.07
CA LEU A 203 1.82 -28.41 -12.87
C LEU A 203 1.61 -27.35 -13.98
N GLU A 204 2.69 -26.80 -14.53
CA GLU A 204 2.64 -25.87 -15.67
C GLU A 204 2.10 -26.52 -16.95
N ASP A 205 2.16 -27.85 -17.06
CA ASP A 205 1.59 -28.62 -18.17
C ASP A 205 0.19 -29.18 -17.84
N ILE A 206 0.03 -29.74 -16.64
CA ILE A 206 -1.22 -30.33 -16.14
C ILE A 206 -2.37 -29.32 -16.23
N TYR A 207 -2.18 -28.11 -15.69
CA TYR A 207 -3.26 -27.14 -15.61
C TYR A 207 -3.72 -26.62 -16.99
N PRO A 208 -2.84 -26.15 -17.90
CA PRO A 208 -3.26 -25.72 -19.23
C PRO A 208 -3.91 -26.83 -20.06
N TYR A 209 -3.40 -28.07 -19.95
CA TYR A 209 -4.01 -29.22 -20.61
C TYR A 209 -5.44 -29.46 -20.11
N ALA A 210 -5.61 -29.58 -18.79
CA ALA A 210 -6.91 -29.81 -18.18
C ALA A 210 -7.89 -28.67 -18.47
N SER A 211 -7.43 -27.42 -18.44
CA SER A 211 -8.24 -26.24 -18.77
C SER A 211 -8.70 -26.25 -20.23
N LYS A 212 -7.83 -26.65 -21.17
CA LYS A 212 -8.18 -26.77 -22.58
C LYS A 212 -9.21 -27.89 -22.79
N LEU A 213 -8.97 -29.06 -22.19
CA LEU A 213 -9.87 -30.21 -22.30
C LEU A 213 -11.27 -29.89 -21.74
N ALA A 214 -11.34 -29.26 -20.57
CA ALA A 214 -12.58 -28.83 -19.93
C ALA A 214 -13.41 -27.86 -20.81
N LYS A 215 -12.74 -27.03 -21.62
CA LYS A 215 -13.40 -26.11 -22.55
C LYS A 215 -13.88 -26.79 -23.84
N SER A 216 -13.20 -27.86 -24.27
CA SER A 216 -13.52 -28.57 -25.51
C SER A 216 -14.50 -29.74 -25.33
N ASP A 217 -14.68 -30.23 -24.10
CA ASP A 217 -15.50 -31.41 -23.82
C ASP A 217 -16.46 -31.16 -22.64
N GLU A 218 -17.76 -31.11 -22.96
CA GLU A 218 -18.82 -30.84 -21.99
C GLU A 218 -19.01 -32.00 -20.98
N ALA A 219 -18.71 -33.23 -21.37
CA ALA A 219 -18.76 -34.39 -20.48
C ALA A 219 -17.62 -34.34 -19.45
N VAL A 220 -16.40 -33.96 -19.89
CA VAL A 220 -15.28 -33.67 -18.98
C VAL A 220 -15.65 -32.52 -18.05
N MET A 221 -16.25 -31.45 -18.57
CA MET A 221 -16.66 -30.32 -17.74
C MET A 221 -17.66 -30.72 -16.64
N LYS A 222 -18.59 -31.64 -16.94
CA LYS A 222 -19.56 -32.18 -15.98
C LYS A 222 -18.90 -33.09 -14.95
N LEU A 223 -17.93 -33.90 -15.35
CA LEU A 223 -17.13 -34.74 -14.44
C LEU A 223 -16.33 -33.89 -13.45
N LEU A 224 -15.65 -32.84 -13.94
CA LEU A 224 -14.88 -31.90 -13.12
C LEU A 224 -15.73 -31.21 -12.05
N LYS A 225 -16.95 -30.79 -12.41
CA LYS A 225 -17.90 -30.22 -11.44
C LYS A 225 -18.32 -31.24 -10.38
N LYS A 226 -18.46 -32.52 -10.75
CA LYS A 226 -18.77 -33.61 -9.80
C LYS A 226 -17.60 -33.88 -8.85
N GLN A 227 -16.36 -33.88 -9.36
CA GLN A 227 -15.16 -34.05 -8.54
C GLN A 227 -14.97 -32.86 -7.59
N GLN A 228 -15.17 -31.62 -8.06
CA GLN A 228 -15.20 -30.43 -7.22
C GLN A 228 -16.22 -30.60 -6.07
N LEU A 229 -17.46 -30.99 -6.38
CA LEU A 229 -18.49 -31.22 -5.34
C LEU A 229 -18.13 -32.34 -4.36
N SER A 230 -17.31 -33.32 -4.78
CA SER A 230 -16.85 -34.40 -3.90
C SER A 230 -15.76 -33.91 -2.96
N PHE A 231 -14.83 -33.08 -3.46
CA PHE A 231 -13.84 -32.35 -2.66
C PHE A 231 -14.52 -31.47 -1.59
N ASN A 232 -15.63 -30.80 -1.94
CA ASN A 232 -16.43 -30.01 -1.00
C ASN A 232 -16.97 -30.82 0.20
N LYS A 233 -17.31 -32.11 0.00
CA LYS A 233 -17.87 -32.95 1.07
C LYS A 233 -16.82 -33.46 2.04
N VAL A 234 -15.58 -33.63 1.59
CA VAL A 234 -14.45 -34.02 2.44
C VAL A 234 -14.13 -32.90 3.43
N GLU A 235 -14.21 -31.65 3.00
CA GLU A 235 -13.97 -30.50 3.87
C GLU A 235 -15.09 -30.22 4.88
N GLU A 236 -16.38 -30.44 4.56
CA GLU A 236 -17.45 -30.32 5.58
C GLU A 236 -17.21 -31.27 6.77
N GLY A 237 -16.53 -32.41 6.55
CA GLY A 237 -16.04 -33.29 7.61
C GLY A 237 -14.71 -32.87 8.25
N MET A 238 -13.85 -32.13 7.53
CA MET A 238 -12.56 -31.61 8.01
C MET A 238 -12.61 -30.22 8.64
N LEU A 239 -13.73 -29.49 8.60
CA LEU A 239 -13.94 -28.22 9.33
C LEU A 239 -13.77 -28.32 10.86
N HIS A 240 -13.40 -29.50 11.39
CA HIS A 240 -12.95 -29.72 12.76
C HIS A 240 -11.42 -29.79 12.96
N TYR A 241 -10.62 -29.80 11.89
CA TYR A 241 -9.17 -29.71 11.97
C TYR A 241 -8.71 -28.39 11.36
N GLY A 242 -8.10 -27.59 12.23
CA GLY A 242 -7.93 -26.15 12.06
C GLY A 242 -7.12 -25.75 10.84
N SER A 243 -7.40 -24.53 10.39
CA SER A 243 -6.49 -23.70 9.63
C SER A 243 -5.05 -23.97 10.05
N ILE A 244 -4.26 -24.45 9.10
CA ILE A 244 -2.80 -24.44 9.22
C ILE A 244 -2.41 -22.96 9.09
N TYR A 245 -2.36 -22.28 10.23
CA TYR A 245 -1.88 -20.91 10.40
C TYR A 245 -0.35 -20.87 10.40
#